data_AF-A0AAJ6K6U9-F1
#
_entry.id   AF-A0AAJ6K6U9-F1
#
_cell.length_a   1.000
_cell.length_b   1.000
_cell.length_c   1.000
_cell.angle_alpha   90.00
_cell.angle_beta   90.00
_cell.angle_gamma   90.00
#
_symmetry.space_group_name_H-M   'P 1'
#
loop_
_entity.id
_entity.type
_entity.pdbx_description
1 polymer ?
#
loop_
_entity_poly.entity_id
_entity_poly.type
_entity_poly.pdbx_seq_one_letter_code
_entity_poly.pdbx_strand_id
1 'polypeptide(L)' 'MQPEVDKELLHRARQSGRYMREAHKPRSAVPLFEMGEPVRLQRKEWEAGWDQRDYEIQRGIAA' A
#
# COMPACT_ATOMS: atom_id res chain seq x y z
N MET A 1 -10.59 -12.01 -22.43
CA MET A 1 -10.32 -10.68 -21.87
C MET A 1 -9.47 -10.87 -20.63
N GLN A 2 -8.23 -10.39 -20.62
CA GLN A 2 -7.47 -10.29 -19.38
C GLN A 2 -8.20 -9.27 -18.49
N PRO A 3 -8.42 -9.53 -17.18
CA PRO A 3 -8.98 -8.50 -16.32
C PRO A 3 -7.98 -7.34 -16.33
N GLU A 4 -8.39 -6.17 -16.85
CA GLU A 4 -7.58 -4.98 -16.70
C GLU A 4 -7.38 -4.75 -15.21
N VAL A 5 -6.14 -4.85 -14.76
CA VAL A 5 -5.77 -4.51 -13.39
C VAL A 5 -6.10 -3.04 -13.20
N ASP A 6 -7.08 -2.76 -12.34
CA ASP A 6 -7.52 -1.40 -12.05
C ASP A 6 -6.37 -0.60 -11.42
N LYS A 7 -5.78 0.29 -12.22
CA LYS A 7 -4.64 1.13 -11.82
C LYS A 7 -5.03 2.09 -10.69
N GLU A 8 -6.29 2.54 -10.66
CA GLU A 8 -6.79 3.42 -9.61
C GLU A 8 -6.89 2.65 -8.28
N LEU A 9 -7.33 1.39 -8.32
CA LEU A 9 -7.36 0.54 -7.14
C LEU A 9 -5.96 0.29 -6.56
N LEU A 10 -4.98 0.03 -7.43
CA LEU A 10 -3.57 -0.11 -7.03
C LEU A 10 -3.00 1.18 -6.44
N HIS A 11 -3.30 2.33 -7.06
CA HIS A 11 -2.89 3.63 -6.54
C HIS A 11 -3.46 3.89 -5.14
N ARG A 12 -4.76 3.61 -4.93
CA ARG A 12 -5.41 3.73 -3.62
C ARG A 12 -4.80 2.80 -2.57
N ALA A 13 -4.49 1.56 -2.95
CA ALA A 13 -3.81 0.62 -2.06
C ALA A 13 -2.46 1.20 -1.59
N ARG A 14 -1.68 1.77 -2.52
CA ARG A 14 -0.40 2.44 -2.19
C ARG A 14 -0.56 3.62 -1.26
N GLN A 15 -1.52 4.52 -1.52
CA GLN A 15 -1.77 5.67 -0.64
C GLN A 15 -2.23 5.23 0.75
N SER A 16 -3.09 4.20 0.84
CA SER A 16 -3.50 3.61 2.12
C SER A 16 -2.30 3.08 2.93
N GLY A 17 -1.34 2.43 2.28
CA GLY A 17 -0.10 1.99 2.93
C GLY A 17 0.70 3.14 3.56
N ARG A 18 0.84 4.25 2.82
CA ARG A 18 1.49 5.47 3.34
C ARG A 18 0.75 6.02 4.56
N TYR A 19 -0.57 6.18 4.48
CA TYR A 19 -1.37 6.71 5.60
C TYR A 19 -1.29 5.84 6.85
N MET A 20 -1.27 4.52 6.70
CA MET A 20 -1.13 3.61 7.83
C MET A 20 0.22 3.78 8.53
N ARG A 21 1.29 4.00 7.77
CA ARG A 21 2.60 4.30 8.37
C ARG A 21 2.61 5.63 9.12
N GLU A 22 1.96 6.65 8.56
CA GLU A 22 1.79 7.97 9.22
C GLU A 22 0.97 7.85 10.50
N ALA A 23 -0.06 7.00 10.50
CA ALA A 23 -0.86 6.67 11.68
C ALA A 23 -0.16 5.72 12.67
N HIS A 24 1.16 5.51 12.52
CA HIS A 24 1.99 4.63 13.35
C HIS A 24 1.50 3.17 13.43
N LYS A 25 0.81 2.70 12.39
CA LYS A 25 0.38 1.30 12.32
C LYS A 25 1.51 0.41 11.83
N PRO A 26 1.65 -0.81 12.39
CA PRO A 26 2.69 -1.73 11.96
C PRO A 26 2.43 -2.20 10.53
N ARG A 27 3.48 -2.58 9.80
CA ARG A 27 3.38 -3.16 8.46
C ARG A 27 2.50 -4.39 8.39
N SER A 28 2.34 -5.12 9.49
CA SER A 28 1.46 -6.29 9.60
C SER A 28 -0.04 -5.95 9.61
N ALA A 29 -0.41 -4.68 9.79
CA ALA A 29 -1.80 -4.21 9.77
C ALA A 29 -2.36 -4.05 8.34
N VAL A 30 -1.87 -4.87 7.40
CA VAL A 30 -2.36 -4.92 6.02
C VAL A 30 -3.88 -5.16 6.02
N PRO A 31 -4.68 -4.36 5.28
CA PRO A 31 -6.12 -4.60 5.14
C PRO A 31 -6.42 -5.98 4.55
N LEU A 32 -7.56 -6.55 4.95
CA LEU A 32 -8.12 -7.73 4.32
C LEU A 32 -8.73 -7.33 2.98
N PHE A 33 -7.96 -7.48 1.91
CA PHE A 33 -8.45 -7.39 0.54
C PHE A 33 -9.22 -8.69 0.17
N GLU A 34 -10.25 -8.61 -0.67
CA GLU A 34 -11.06 -9.78 -1.08
C GLU A 34 -10.23 -10.87 -1.78
N MET A 35 -10.57 -12.15 -1.69
CA MET A 35 -9.68 -13.23 -2.18
C MET A 35 -9.56 -13.23 -3.73
N GLY A 36 -8.34 -13.09 -4.29
CA GLY A 36 -8.07 -13.17 -5.73
C GLY A 36 -6.67 -12.72 -6.18
N GLU A 37 -6.32 -12.90 -7.46
CA GLU A 37 -5.06 -12.39 -8.07
C GLU A 37 -4.91 -10.85 -7.98
N PRO A 38 -5.95 -10.05 -8.31
CA PRO A 38 -5.90 -8.58 -8.19
C PRO A 38 -5.56 -8.08 -6.78
N VAL A 39 -5.78 -8.92 -5.79
CA VAL A 39 -5.56 -8.63 -4.37
C VAL A 39 -4.11 -8.88 -3.95
N ARG A 40 -3.40 -9.80 -4.59
CA ARG A 40 -1.94 -9.91 -4.40
C ARG A 40 -1.24 -8.63 -4.86
N LEU A 41 -1.69 -8.04 -5.96
CA LEU A 41 -1.16 -6.77 -6.46
C LEU A 41 -1.50 -5.60 -5.53
N GLN A 42 -2.74 -5.51 -5.04
CA GLN A 42 -3.11 -4.50 -4.04
C GLN A 42 -2.30 -4.61 -2.76
N ARG A 43 -2.08 -5.83 -2.23
CA ARG A 43 -1.22 -6.05 -1.08
C ARG A 43 0.20 -5.57 -1.34
N LYS A 44 0.78 -5.89 -2.50
CA LYS A 44 2.13 -5.43 -2.87
C LYS A 44 2.23 -3.92 -2.93
N GLU A 45 1.26 -3.25 -3.54
CA GLU A 45 1.25 -1.78 -3.63
C GLU A 45 1.05 -1.12 -2.27
N TRP A 46 0.17 -1.68 -1.42
CA TRP A 46 0.01 -1.22 -0.05
C TRP A 46 1.31 -1.35 0.75
N GLU A 47 1.96 -2.50 0.68
CA GLU A 47 3.25 -2.74 1.34
C GLU A 47 4.32 -1.77 0.84
N ALA A 48 4.40 -1.54 -0.48
CA ALA A 48 5.32 -0.58 -1.08
C ALA A 48 5.06 0.86 -0.61
N GLY A 49 3.80 1.25 -0.43
CA GLY A 49 3.43 2.55 0.13
C GLY A 49 3.87 2.71 1.58
N TRP A 50 3.66 1.68 2.41
CA TRP A 50 4.10 1.67 3.81
C TRP A 50 5.63 1.78 3.89
N ASP A 51 6.34 0.93 3.14
CA ASP A 51 7.81 0.86 3.13
C ASP A 51 8.42 2.20 2.63
N GLN A 52 7.84 2.79 1.58
CA GLN A 52 8.26 4.10 1.08
C GLN A 52 8.13 5.18 2.17
N ARG A 53 6.99 5.23 2.87
CA ARG A 53 6.77 6.25 3.90
C ARG A 53 7.66 6.04 5.12
N ASP A 54 7.93 4.80 5.49
CA ASP A 54 8.86 4.49 6.58
C ASP A 54 10.28 4.99 6.25
N TYR A 55 10.73 4.75 5.01
CA TYR A 55 12.01 5.27 4.52
C TYR A 55 12.07 6.81 4.54
N GLU A 56 11.02 7.49 4.06
CA GLU A 56 10.90 8.95 4.10
C GLU A 56 11.04 9.48 5.54
N ILE A 57 10.32 8.89 6.50
CA ILE A 57 10.36 9.26 7.92
C ILE A 57 11.76 9.03 8.51
N GLN A 58 12.37 7.86 8.26
CA GLN A 58 13.70 7.52 8.77
C GLN A 58 14.80 8.46 8.25
N ARG A 59 14.62 9.01 7.04
CA ARG A 59 15.54 9.96 6.41
C ARG A 59 15.23 11.41 6.75
N GLY A 60 14.16 11.69 7.49
CA GLY A 60 13.70 13.06 7.75
C GLY A 60 13.21 13.77 6.49
N ILE A 61 12.82 13.03 5.45
CA ILE A 61 12.23 13.56 4.23
C ILE A 61 10.76 13.80 4.54
N ALA A 62 10.43 15.03 4.94
CA ALA A 62 9.05 15.47 5.03
C ALA A 62 8.41 15.39 3.63
N ALA A 63 7.19 14.84 3.55
CA ALA A 63 6.39 14.86 2.34
C ALA A 63 5.80 16.25 2.10
#